data_AF-A0A450S215-F1
#
_entry.id   AF-A0A450S215-F1
#
_cell.length_a   1.000
_cell.length_b   1.000
_cell.length_c   1.000
_cell.angle_alpha   90.00
_cell.angle_beta   90.00
_cell.angle_gamma   90.00
#
_symmetry.space_group_name_H-M   'P 1'
#
loop_
_entity.id
_entity.type
_entity.pdbx_description
1 polymer ?
#
loop_
_entity_poly.entity_id
_entity_poly.type
_entity_poly.pdbx_seq_one_letter_code
_entity_poly.pdbx_strand_id
1 'polypeptide(L)'
;MRDREFEKYLLLAANKSGDNGWILILLDADDDCPAKLGSRILERAKIIVSHRRISVVLANREFESWFIAAARSLDGKRGFFCPKNRLPADPDGIRNAKGWLGKHMPPGRKYREIADQPTFAEIFDLKTAHDHSRSFRKLCKEMGKQRGTHSRTP
;
A
#
# COMPACT_ATOMS: atom_id res chain seq x y z
N MET A 1 13.80 6.76 5.89
CA MET A 1 14.51 5.48 6.08
C MET A 1 16.00 5.69 5.83
N ARG A 2 16.90 5.20 6.70
CA ARG A 2 18.35 5.43 6.52
C ARG A 2 18.90 4.54 5.40
N ASP A 3 19.94 5.02 4.73
CA ASP A 3 20.44 4.38 3.51
C ASP A 3 20.92 2.93 3.72
N ARG A 4 21.65 2.68 4.81
CA ARG A 4 22.12 1.33 5.17
C ARG A 4 20.97 0.38 5.50
N GLU A 5 19.86 0.90 6.05
CA GLU A 5 18.69 0.06 6.35
C GLU A 5 17.98 -0.36 5.06
N PHE A 6 17.89 0.54 4.08
CA PHE A 6 17.31 0.23 2.76
C PHE A 6 18.05 -0.86 2.04
N GLU A 7 19.36 -0.73 1.96
CA GLU A 7 20.21 -1.75 1.35
C GLU A 7 20.07 -3.10 2.07
N LYS A 8 20.15 -3.11 3.41
CA LYS A 8 20.02 -4.33 4.21
C LYS A 8 18.69 -5.06 3.96
N TYR A 9 17.57 -4.34 3.96
CA TYR A 9 16.26 -4.97 3.73
C TYR A 9 16.11 -5.49 2.29
N LEU A 10 16.65 -4.79 1.30
CA LEU A 10 16.62 -5.24 -0.08
C LEU A 10 17.42 -6.51 -0.30
N LEU A 11 18.65 -6.57 0.23
CA LEU A 11 19.48 -7.78 0.15
C LEU A 11 18.81 -8.97 0.85
N LEU A 12 18.19 -8.73 2.02
CA LEU A 12 17.43 -9.76 2.71
C LEU A 12 16.23 -10.25 1.89
N ALA A 13 15.48 -9.34 1.27
CA ALA A 13 14.36 -9.69 0.41
C ALA A 13 14.81 -10.48 -0.83
N ALA A 14 15.91 -10.07 -1.47
CA ALA A 14 16.48 -10.77 -2.63
C ALA A 14 16.89 -12.21 -2.29
N ASN A 15 17.50 -12.42 -1.13
CA ASN A 15 17.86 -13.76 -0.66
C ASN A 15 16.63 -14.62 -0.34
N LYS A 16 15.60 -14.04 0.27
CA LYS A 16 14.37 -14.76 0.62
C LYS A 16 13.45 -15.06 -0.56
N SER A 17 13.52 -14.26 -1.62
CA SER A 17 12.60 -14.37 -2.76
C SER A 17 12.89 -15.56 -3.69
N GLY A 18 14.07 -16.19 -3.58
CA GLY A 18 14.52 -17.25 -4.48
C GLY A 18 14.84 -16.74 -5.89
N ASP A 19 15.29 -17.62 -6.78
CA ASP A 19 15.87 -17.20 -8.06
C ASP A 19 14.88 -16.55 -9.02
N ASN A 20 13.66 -17.07 -9.03
CA ASN A 20 12.54 -16.50 -9.78
C ASN A 20 11.69 -15.55 -8.93
N GLY A 21 12.22 -15.09 -7.80
CA GLY A 21 11.55 -14.20 -6.87
C GLY A 21 11.18 -12.84 -7.42
N TRP A 22 10.32 -12.15 -6.67
CA TRP A 22 9.95 -10.76 -6.92
C TRP A 22 9.93 -9.99 -5.61
N ILE A 23 10.47 -8.77 -5.65
CA ILE A 23 10.49 -7.84 -4.53
C ILE A 23 9.46 -6.73 -4.80
N LEU A 24 8.46 -6.63 -3.93
CA LEU A 24 7.55 -5.50 -3.87
C LEU A 24 7.99 -4.56 -2.75
N ILE A 25 8.35 -3.33 -3.11
CA ILE A 25 8.57 -2.25 -2.15
C ILE A 25 7.27 -1.45 -2.06
N LEU A 26 6.67 -1.43 -0.87
CA LEU A 26 5.46 -0.68 -0.57
C LEU A 26 5.73 0.32 0.56
N LEU A 27 5.50 1.60 0.28
CA LEU A 27 5.76 2.70 1.21
C LEU A 27 4.65 3.75 1.13
N ASP A 28 4.56 4.57 2.16
CA ASP A 28 3.78 5.81 2.16
C ASP A 28 4.54 6.90 1.40
N ALA A 29 3.82 7.73 0.65
CA ALA A 29 4.40 8.88 -0.03
C ALA A 29 4.44 10.14 0.84
N ASP A 30 3.70 10.17 1.96
CA ASP A 30 3.53 11.35 2.81
C ASP A 30 3.15 12.61 1.99
N ASP A 31 4.08 13.57 1.88
CA ASP A 31 3.92 14.79 1.09
C ASP A 31 4.71 14.75 -0.25
N ASP A 32 5.45 13.68 -0.52
CA ASP A 32 6.21 13.50 -1.76
C ASP A 32 5.31 13.08 -2.93
N CYS A 33 5.73 13.45 -4.15
CA CYS A 33 5.08 12.98 -5.37
C CYS A 33 5.37 11.48 -5.57
N PRO A 34 4.35 10.58 -5.55
CA PRO A 34 4.56 9.13 -5.64
C PRO A 34 5.29 8.69 -6.91
N ALA A 35 5.05 9.39 -8.03
CA ALA A 35 5.69 9.09 -9.31
C ALA A 35 7.19 9.41 -9.29
N LYS A 36 7.58 10.56 -8.73
CA LYS A 36 9.00 10.96 -8.66
C LYS A 36 9.76 10.13 -7.63
N LEU A 37 9.19 9.96 -6.44
CA LEU A 37 9.80 9.18 -5.36
C LEU A 37 9.91 7.70 -5.75
N GLY A 38 8.84 7.13 -6.30
CA GLY A 38 8.82 5.75 -6.77
C GLY A 38 9.88 5.44 -7.81
N SER A 39 10.08 6.32 -8.80
CA SER A 39 11.14 6.16 -9.81
C SER A 39 12.54 6.17 -9.18
N ARG A 40 12.82 7.12 -8.29
CA ARG A 40 14.11 7.21 -7.59
C ARG A 40 14.41 5.97 -6.75
N ILE A 41 13.41 5.46 -6.02
CA ILE A 41 13.53 4.24 -5.22
C ILE A 41 13.79 3.03 -6.13
N LEU A 42 13.11 2.93 -7.26
CA LEU A 42 13.28 1.82 -8.21
C LEU A 42 14.69 1.83 -8.82
N GLU A 43 15.17 2.98 -9.29
CA GLU A 43 16.53 3.15 -9.82
C GLU A 43 17.57 2.68 -8.81
N ARG A 44 17.46 3.16 -7.57
CA ARG A 44 18.35 2.77 -6.48
C ARG A 44 18.26 1.28 -6.17
N ALA A 45 17.06 0.71 -6.08
CA ALA A 45 16.87 -0.70 -5.78
C ALA A 45 17.49 -1.59 -6.87
N LYS A 46 17.38 -1.20 -8.15
CA LYS A 46 18.01 -1.91 -9.27
C LYS A 46 19.53 -1.90 -9.23
N ILE A 47 20.16 -0.87 -8.66
CA ILE A 47 21.62 -0.85 -8.45
C ILE A 47 22.02 -1.90 -7.41
N ILE A 48 21.25 -2.04 -6.33
CA ILE A 48 21.56 -2.92 -5.20
C ILE A 48 21.26 -4.39 -5.52
N VAL A 49 20.13 -4.68 -6.17
CA VAL A 49 19.64 -6.04 -6.46
C VAL A 49 19.23 -6.17 -7.92
N SER A 50 20.18 -5.92 -8.83
CA SER A 50 19.98 -5.92 -10.30
C SER A 50 19.47 -7.24 -10.87
N HIS A 51 19.74 -8.35 -10.19
CA HIS A 51 19.35 -9.71 -10.58
C HIS A 51 17.92 -10.09 -10.15
N ARG A 52 17.18 -9.18 -9.49
CA ARG A 52 15.80 -9.43 -9.04
C ARG A 52 14.80 -8.56 -9.78
N ARG A 53 13.59 -9.10 -9.95
CA ARG A 53 12.43 -8.29 -10.36
C ARG A 53 12.00 -7.43 -9.18
N ILE A 54 11.77 -6.14 -9.45
CA ILE A 54 11.42 -5.17 -8.42
C ILE A 54 10.24 -4.33 -8.92
N SER A 55 9.24 -4.18 -8.07
CA SER A 55 8.19 -3.18 -8.25
C SER A 55 8.18 -2.25 -7.05
N VAL A 56 7.97 -0.96 -7.32
CA VAL A 56 7.83 0.07 -6.30
C VAL A 56 6.42 0.64 -6.40
N VAL A 57 5.72 0.62 -5.27
CA VAL A 57 4.37 1.15 -5.13
C VAL A 57 4.35 2.07 -3.92
N LEU A 58 3.84 3.28 -4.13
CA LEU A 58 3.70 4.28 -3.10
C LEU A 58 2.20 4.48 -2.88
N ALA A 59 1.70 4.25 -1.66
CA ALA A 59 0.38 4.72 -1.29
C ALA A 59 0.39 6.25 -1.34
N ASN A 60 -0.62 6.87 -1.96
CA ASN A 60 -0.62 8.32 -2.04
C ASN A 60 -0.89 8.89 -0.65
N ARG A 61 0.09 9.63 -0.13
CA ARG A 61 0.18 10.09 1.26
C ARG A 61 0.31 8.95 2.26
N GLU A 62 -0.78 8.24 2.56
CA GLU A 62 -0.82 7.23 3.63
C GLU A 62 -1.50 5.95 3.13
N PHE A 63 -1.01 4.79 3.56
CA PHE A 63 -1.58 3.47 3.28
C PHE A 63 -3.06 3.38 3.66
N GLU A 64 -3.45 4.05 4.76
CA GLU A 64 -4.83 4.13 5.24
C GLU A 64 -5.81 4.69 4.20
N SER A 65 -5.34 5.45 3.20
CA SER A 65 -6.18 5.90 2.08
C SER A 65 -6.86 4.75 1.35
N TRP A 66 -6.25 3.57 1.30
CA TRP A 66 -6.83 2.37 0.68
C TRP A 66 -8.01 1.83 1.48
N PHE A 67 -7.95 1.91 2.81
CA PHE A 67 -9.09 1.57 3.67
C PHE A 67 -10.22 2.58 3.53
N ILE A 68 -9.90 3.86 3.34
CA ILE A 68 -10.91 4.89 3.09
C ILE A 68 -11.58 4.65 1.74
N ALA A 69 -10.81 4.29 0.72
CA ALA A 69 -11.32 3.94 -0.61
C ALA A 69 -12.32 2.78 -0.57
N ALA A 70 -12.14 1.83 0.36
CA ALA A 70 -13.04 0.72 0.60
C ALA A 70 -13.86 0.85 1.90
N ALA A 71 -14.04 2.06 2.45
CA ALA A 71 -14.59 2.25 3.80
C ALA A 71 -15.94 1.55 4.03
N ARG A 72 -16.78 1.47 3.00
CA ARG A 72 -18.08 0.77 3.09
C ARG A 72 -17.95 -0.71 3.43
N SER A 73 -16.92 -1.40 2.95
CA SER A 73 -16.71 -2.82 3.27
C SER A 73 -16.22 -3.03 4.71
N LEU A 74 -15.70 -1.98 5.34
CA LEU A 74 -15.21 -1.99 6.71
C LEU A 74 -16.29 -1.61 7.73
N ASP A 75 -17.50 -1.25 7.29
CA ASP A 75 -18.56 -0.83 8.20
C ASP A 75 -18.90 -1.93 9.22
N GLY A 76 -18.96 -1.54 10.50
CA GLY A 76 -19.14 -2.43 11.63
C GLY A 76 -17.91 -3.29 12.00
N LYS A 77 -16.82 -3.26 11.21
CA LYS A 77 -15.62 -4.07 11.47
C LYS A 77 -14.71 -3.36 12.45
N ARG A 78 -14.27 -4.08 13.50
CA ARG A 78 -13.46 -3.49 14.60
C ARG A 78 -14.11 -2.23 15.19
N GLY A 79 -15.43 -2.07 15.13
CA GLY A 79 -16.14 -0.88 15.60
C GLY A 79 -16.01 0.35 14.71
N PHE A 80 -15.45 0.23 13.49
CA PHE A 80 -15.47 1.30 12.50
C PHE A 80 -16.91 1.58 12.03
N PHE A 81 -17.26 2.86 11.93
CA PHE A 81 -18.55 3.33 11.44
C PHE A 81 -18.38 4.12 10.15
N CYS A 82 -18.85 3.57 9.03
CA CYS A 82 -18.75 4.22 7.74
C CYS A 82 -19.80 5.35 7.61
N PRO A 83 -19.38 6.60 7.36
CA PRO A 83 -20.33 7.70 7.19
C PRO A 83 -21.07 7.59 5.86
N LYS A 84 -22.40 7.64 5.88
CA LYS A 84 -23.23 7.49 4.65
C LYS A 84 -23.00 8.61 3.61
N ASN A 85 -22.83 9.86 4.05
CA ASN A 85 -22.77 11.04 3.17
C ASN A 85 -21.43 11.82 3.25
N ARG A 86 -20.39 11.26 3.86
CA ARG A 86 -19.11 11.96 4.08
C ARG A 86 -17.89 11.18 3.60
N LEU A 87 -18.08 10.25 2.67
CA LEU A 87 -16.93 9.59 2.04
C LEU A 87 -16.18 10.60 1.18
N PRO A 88 -14.85 10.70 1.34
CA PRO A 88 -14.02 11.57 0.51
C PRO A 88 -14.13 11.17 -0.97
N ALA A 89 -14.30 12.16 -1.84
CA ALA A 89 -14.33 11.93 -3.29
C ALA A 89 -12.99 11.45 -3.84
N ASP A 90 -11.88 11.88 -3.22
CA ASP A 90 -10.52 11.42 -3.50
C ASP A 90 -9.87 10.88 -2.21
N PRO A 91 -9.97 9.56 -1.95
CA PRO A 91 -9.35 8.93 -0.78
C PRO A 91 -7.83 9.11 -0.72
N ASP A 92 -7.17 9.06 -1.89
CA ASP A 92 -5.72 9.20 -2.03
C ASP A 92 -5.25 10.62 -1.68
N GLY A 93 -6.11 11.63 -1.77
CA GLY A 93 -5.76 13.03 -1.52
C GLY A 93 -5.78 13.45 -0.05
N ILE A 94 -6.33 12.60 0.83
CA ILE A 94 -6.57 12.93 2.24
C ILE A 94 -5.23 13.10 2.97
N ARG A 95 -5.01 14.29 3.54
CA ARG A 95 -3.78 14.62 4.25
C ARG A 95 -3.52 13.81 5.52
N ASN A 96 -4.58 13.40 6.21
CA ASN A 96 -4.50 12.66 7.47
C ASN A 96 -5.54 11.54 7.44
N ALA A 97 -5.27 10.50 6.65
CA ALA A 97 -6.14 9.34 6.47
C ALA A 97 -6.26 8.56 7.78
N LYS A 98 -5.17 8.41 8.55
CA LYS A 98 -5.20 7.84 9.91
C LYS A 98 -6.17 8.60 10.83
N GLY A 99 -6.10 9.93 10.80
CA GLY A 99 -7.01 10.80 11.54
C GLY A 99 -8.46 10.72 11.05
N TRP A 100 -8.68 10.57 9.74
CA TRP A 100 -10.00 10.35 9.19
C TRP A 100 -10.60 9.03 9.67
N LEU A 101 -9.84 7.93 9.64
CA LEU A 101 -10.28 6.64 10.20
C LEU A 101 -10.59 6.78 11.69
N GLY A 102 -9.70 7.44 12.45
CA GLY A 102 -9.88 7.66 13.89
C GLY A 102 -11.16 8.40 14.26
N LYS A 103 -11.63 9.35 13.45
CA LYS A 103 -12.91 10.07 13.67
C LYS A 103 -14.14 9.17 13.52
N HIS A 104 -13.97 8.01 12.87
CA HIS A 104 -15.02 7.05 12.59
C HIS A 104 -14.87 5.76 13.42
N MET A 105 -13.98 5.78 14.41
CA MET A 105 -13.88 4.73 15.43
C MET A 105 -14.82 5.04 16.61
N PRO A 106 -15.06 4.06 17.51
CA PRO A 106 -15.92 4.28 18.67
C PRO A 106 -15.40 5.41 19.57
N PRO A 107 -16.28 6.12 20.31
CA PRO A 107 -15.87 7.17 21.25
C PRO A 107 -14.76 6.70 22.19
N GLY A 108 -13.74 7.54 22.39
CA GLY A 108 -12.58 7.23 23.23
C GLY A 108 -11.53 6.31 22.59
N ARG A 109 -11.76 5.82 21.37
CA ARG A 109 -10.80 4.99 20.63
C ARG A 109 -10.29 5.70 19.38
N LYS A 110 -8.99 5.56 19.11
CA LYS A 110 -8.35 5.96 17.85
C LYS A 110 -8.08 4.72 17.01
N TYR A 111 -7.99 4.90 15.70
CA TYR A 111 -7.39 3.90 14.82
C TYR A 111 -5.93 3.66 15.24
N ARG A 112 -5.54 2.39 15.39
CA ARG A 112 -4.20 1.99 15.82
C ARG A 112 -3.59 1.08 14.77
N GLU A 113 -2.62 1.61 14.03
CA GLU A 113 -1.92 0.92 12.93
C GLU A 113 -1.56 -0.53 13.27
N ILE A 114 -0.80 -0.76 14.35
CA ILE A 114 -0.33 -2.09 14.78
C ILE A 114 -1.49 -3.09 15.01
N ALA A 115 -2.63 -2.62 15.52
CA ALA A 115 -3.73 -3.49 15.93
C ALA A 115 -4.84 -3.62 14.88
N ASP A 116 -5.10 -2.55 14.12
CA ASP A 116 -6.22 -2.45 13.20
C ASP A 116 -5.81 -2.72 11.75
N GLN A 117 -4.61 -2.30 11.33
CA GLN A 117 -4.18 -2.42 9.93
C GLN A 117 -4.17 -3.87 9.43
N PRO A 118 -3.67 -4.89 10.18
CA PRO A 118 -3.70 -6.27 9.69
C PRO A 118 -5.13 -6.77 9.46
N THR A 119 -6.04 -6.49 10.40
CA THR A 119 -7.45 -6.90 10.27
C THR A 119 -8.14 -6.17 9.13
N PHE A 120 -7.89 -4.87 8.96
CA PHE A 120 -8.48 -4.11 7.85
C PHE A 120 -7.94 -4.58 6.51
N ALA A 121 -6.62 -4.83 6.40
CA ALA A 121 -5.98 -5.34 5.20
C ALA A 121 -6.48 -6.74 4.81
N GLU A 122 -6.90 -7.55 5.77
CA GLU A 122 -7.48 -8.88 5.51
C GLU A 122 -8.88 -8.81 4.91
N ILE A 123 -9.70 -7.81 5.28
CA ILE A 123 -11.14 -7.83 5.02
C ILE A 123 -11.66 -6.72 4.09
N PHE A 124 -10.87 -5.68 3.80
CA PHE A 124 -11.33 -4.60 2.93
C PHE A 124 -11.59 -5.10 1.50
N ASP A 125 -12.61 -4.56 0.84
CA ASP A 125 -12.96 -4.97 -0.51
C ASP A 125 -11.95 -4.41 -1.53
N LEU A 126 -11.13 -5.31 -2.08
CA LEU A 126 -10.05 -4.97 -3.00
C LEU A 126 -10.58 -4.33 -4.30
N LYS A 127 -11.78 -4.72 -4.75
CA LYS A 127 -12.38 -4.14 -5.97
C LYS A 127 -12.76 -2.68 -5.73
N THR A 128 -13.43 -2.39 -4.62
CA THR A 128 -13.83 -1.03 -4.25
C THR A 128 -12.60 -0.15 -4.02
N ALA A 129 -11.55 -0.68 -3.38
CA ALA A 129 -10.27 0.04 -3.25
C ALA A 129 -9.65 0.33 -4.62
N HIS A 130 -9.66 -0.64 -5.55
CA HIS A 130 -9.19 -0.45 -6.92
C HIS A 130 -9.99 0.62 -7.67
N ASP A 131 -11.31 0.63 -7.55
CA ASP A 131 -12.15 1.57 -8.29
C ASP A 131 -11.98 3.01 -7.79
N HIS A 132 -11.69 3.20 -6.50
CA HIS A 132 -11.63 4.53 -5.87
C HIS A 132 -10.21 5.04 -5.55
N SER A 133 -9.17 4.21 -5.54
CA SER A 133 -7.79 4.62 -5.24
C SER A 133 -6.86 4.39 -6.45
N ARG A 134 -6.23 5.47 -6.93
CA ARG A 134 -5.22 5.38 -8.01
C ARG A 134 -3.96 4.66 -7.53
N SER A 135 -3.54 4.93 -6.31
CA SER A 135 -2.36 4.30 -5.72
C SER A 135 -2.57 2.80 -5.47
N PHE A 136 -3.77 2.37 -5.09
CA PHE A 136 -4.13 0.95 -5.02
C PHE A 136 -4.19 0.30 -6.41
N ARG A 137 -4.74 0.97 -7.44
CA ARG A 137 -4.66 0.46 -8.83
C ARG A 137 -3.24 0.21 -9.30
N LYS A 138 -2.31 1.07 -8.90
CA LYS A 138 -0.88 0.87 -9.19
C LYS A 138 -0.37 -0.41 -8.54
N LEU A 139 -0.75 -0.72 -7.29
CA LEU A 139 -0.44 -2.01 -6.65
C LEU A 139 -0.97 -3.18 -7.49
N CYS A 140 -2.27 -3.19 -7.81
CA CYS A 140 -2.89 -4.26 -8.58
C CYS A 140 -2.21 -4.46 -9.94
N LYS A 141 -1.87 -3.36 -10.64
CA LYS A 141 -1.16 -3.41 -11.92
C LYS A 141 0.23 -4.03 -11.79
N GLU A 142 0.99 -3.68 -10.76
CA GLU A 142 2.31 -4.29 -10.51
C GLU A 142 2.18 -5.77 -10.17
N MET A 143 1.24 -6.15 -9.28
CA MET A 143 0.95 -7.57 -8.98
C MET A 143 0.60 -8.37 -10.24
N GLY A 144 -0.22 -7.81 -11.14
CA GLY A 144 -0.65 -8.46 -12.38
C GLY A 144 0.51 -8.74 -13.35
N LYS A 145 1.44 -7.80 -13.52
CA LYS A 145 2.64 -7.97 -14.36
C LYS A 145 3.50 -9.16 -13.91
N GLN A 146 3.56 -9.42 -12.61
CA GLN A 146 4.42 -10.46 -12.04
C GLN A 146 3.76 -11.84 -12.07
N ARG A 147 2.43 -11.91 -12.06
CA ARG A 147 1.67 -13.14 -12.26
C ARG A 147 1.77 -13.64 -13.71
N GLY A 148 1.67 -12.75 -14.69
CA GLY A 148 1.76 -13.10 -16.12
C GLY A 148 3.16 -13.51 -16.61
N THR A 149 4.20 -13.34 -15.79
CA THR A 149 5.58 -13.72 -16.10
C THR A 149 5.97 -15.09 -15.53
N HIS A 150 5.13 -15.72 -14.70
CA HIS A 150 5.32 -17.10 -14.22
C HIS A 150 4.71 -18.16 -15.17
N SER A 151 3.96 -17.74 -16.20
CA SER A 151 3.27 -18.64 -17.15
C SER A 151 4.00 -18.77 -18.50
N ARG A 152 5.29 -18.44 -18.55
CA ARG A 152 6.15 -18.69 -19.72
C ARG A 152 7.27 -19.64 -19.34
N THR A 153 6.96 -20.92 -19.35
CA THR A 153 7.93 -22.02 -19.48
C THR A 153 7.46 -22.84 -20.70
N PRO A 154 8.34 -23.16 -21.66
CA PRO A 154 7.98 -23.98 -22.82
C PRO A 154 7.59 -25.40 -22.43
#